data_AF-A0A4R7HXW4-F1
#
_entry.id   AF-A0A4R7HXW4-F1
#
_cell.length_a   1.000
_cell.length_b   1.000
_cell.length_c   1.000
_cell.angle_alpha   90.00
_cell.angle_beta   90.00
_cell.angle_gamma   90.00
#
_symmetry.space_group_name_H-M   'P 1'
#
loop_
_entity.id
_entity.type
_entity.pdbx_description
1 polymer ?
#
loop_
_entity_poly.entity_id
_entity_poly.type
_entity_poly.pdbx_seq_one_letter_code
_entity_poly.pdbx_strand_id
1 'polypeptide(L)'
;MTVSGAQPEPTIDEAGRVATARVAAARSTVTAEKVEPASESALSRIASRAKGEQRGDKPPAREPFPVVNALRVTLTLVLAVLCLLTVGGAVLLLLLWQQSRDTGVLTSQLDRTWDLLDLLQDIERYVAFAAIPIAMAWIALAAINVGRGTGNSRNPVLASLSLPVGLIGAWLIGREVIGGSDDAITQAAGYVLQITLLTIPLLFLERVAIAADARRRPLRATYLIGAAYLAHMEFLGGLSTIDRDTTDGDWGTLGAYLLIGALLQVIGTLSANEACRSIEDATQHRYQLRSRFSESLLAQAELQRRP
;
A
#
# COMPACT_ATOMS: atom_id res chain seq x y z
N MET A 1 54.29 -28.57 -49.49
CA MET A 1 53.64 -27.54 -48.66
C MET A 1 53.51 -28.09 -47.25
N THR A 2 54.17 -27.45 -46.30
CA THR A 2 54.33 -27.85 -44.91
C THR A 2 53.05 -27.60 -44.10
N VAL A 3 52.72 -28.55 -43.23
CA VAL A 3 51.65 -28.48 -42.22
C VAL A 3 52.15 -27.69 -41.01
N SER A 4 51.37 -26.73 -40.49
CA SER A 4 51.55 -26.24 -39.11
C SER A 4 50.26 -25.59 -38.58
N GLY A 5 49.80 -26.10 -37.44
CA GLY A 5 48.67 -25.59 -36.67
C GLY A 5 48.20 -26.60 -35.62
N ALA A 6 49.13 -27.34 -35.00
CA ALA A 6 48.81 -28.27 -33.92
C ALA A 6 48.37 -27.49 -32.67
N GLN A 7 47.17 -27.80 -32.15
CA GLN A 7 46.79 -27.39 -30.80
C GLN A 7 47.66 -28.15 -29.78
N PRO A 8 48.18 -27.50 -28.73
CA PRO A 8 48.93 -28.20 -27.70
C PRO A 8 47.99 -29.14 -26.92
N GLU A 9 48.41 -30.39 -26.77
CA GLU A 9 47.70 -31.39 -25.98
C GLU A 9 47.56 -30.97 -24.51
N PRO A 10 46.43 -31.28 -23.86
CA PRO A 10 46.23 -31.03 -22.44
C PRO A 10 47.19 -31.89 -21.60
N THR A 11 48.07 -31.25 -20.83
CA THR A 11 48.88 -31.94 -19.82
C THR A 11 48.10 -32.11 -18.52
N ILE A 12 48.11 -33.33 -17.99
CA ILE A 12 47.51 -33.70 -16.71
C ILE A 12 48.57 -33.49 -15.62
N ASP A 13 48.23 -32.79 -14.54
CA ASP A 13 49.12 -32.62 -13.39
C ASP A 13 49.22 -33.91 -12.55
N GLU A 14 50.21 -33.99 -11.63
CA GLU A 14 50.39 -35.14 -10.73
C GLU A 14 49.20 -35.42 -9.79
N ALA A 15 48.17 -34.55 -9.77
CA ALA A 15 46.92 -34.72 -9.06
C ALA A 15 45.75 -35.15 -9.97
N GLY A 16 46.02 -35.50 -11.23
CA GLY A 16 45.04 -36.04 -12.18
C GLY A 16 44.12 -35.00 -12.81
N ARG A 17 44.47 -33.71 -12.81
CA ARG A 17 43.59 -32.65 -13.35
C ARG A 17 44.11 -32.09 -14.67
N VAL A 18 43.18 -31.85 -15.60
CA VAL A 18 43.45 -31.26 -16.91
C VAL A 18 43.66 -29.75 -16.75
N ALA A 19 44.89 -29.27 -16.92
CA ALA A 19 45.22 -27.86 -16.82
C ALA A 19 45.41 -27.24 -18.21
N THR A 20 44.47 -26.42 -18.66
CA THR A 20 44.68 -25.57 -19.85
C THR A 20 45.57 -24.37 -19.50
N ALA A 21 46.46 -23.96 -20.42
CA ALA A 21 47.45 -22.88 -20.22
C ALA A 21 46.89 -21.55 -19.69
N ARG A 22 45.59 -21.25 -19.93
CA ARG A 22 44.90 -20.09 -19.36
C ARG A 22 44.77 -20.10 -17.82
N VAL A 23 44.74 -21.28 -17.20
CA VAL A 23 44.59 -21.43 -15.75
C VAL A 23 45.95 -21.31 -15.04
N ALA A 24 47.04 -21.72 -15.69
CA ALA A 24 48.40 -21.54 -15.18
C ALA A 24 48.79 -20.05 -15.10
N ALA A 25 48.43 -19.25 -16.11
CA ALA A 25 48.68 -17.81 -16.13
C ALA A 25 47.89 -17.04 -15.06
N ALA A 26 46.73 -17.55 -14.61
CA ALA A 26 45.93 -16.91 -13.56
C ALA A 26 46.45 -17.18 -12.14
N ARG A 27 47.29 -18.21 -11.95
CA ARG A 27 47.86 -18.55 -10.64
C ARG A 27 49.13 -17.76 -10.31
N SER A 28 49.86 -17.26 -11.30
CA SER A 28 51.11 -16.51 -11.08
C SER A 28 50.90 -15.06 -10.61
N THR A 29 49.67 -14.56 -10.54
CA THR A 29 49.35 -13.18 -10.12
C THR A 29 48.70 -13.08 -8.74
N VAL A 30 48.56 -14.18 -8.00
CA VAL A 30 48.03 -14.14 -6.63
C VAL A 30 49.18 -13.89 -5.65
N THR A 31 49.61 -12.63 -5.55
CA THR A 31 50.33 -12.15 -4.38
C THR A 31 49.37 -12.15 -3.19
N ALA A 32 49.69 -12.94 -2.16
CA ALA A 32 48.97 -12.93 -0.89
C ALA A 32 49.17 -11.58 -0.20
N GLU A 33 48.30 -10.63 -0.52
CA GLU A 33 48.21 -9.36 0.19
C GLU A 33 47.62 -9.62 1.58
N LYS A 34 48.38 -9.25 2.61
CA LYS A 34 48.00 -9.38 4.01
C LYS A 34 46.86 -8.39 4.28
N VAL A 35 45.62 -8.88 4.26
CA VAL A 35 44.43 -8.08 4.61
C VAL A 35 44.44 -7.82 6.11
N GLU A 36 44.84 -6.60 6.51
CA GLU A 36 44.57 -6.10 7.85
C GLU A 36 43.07 -5.74 7.98
N PRO A 37 42.42 -6.04 9.12
CA PRO A 37 41.00 -5.76 9.29
C PRO A 37 40.81 -4.25 9.47
N ALA A 38 40.51 -3.56 8.38
CA ALA A 38 40.02 -2.18 8.45
C ALA A 38 38.68 -2.17 9.21
N SER A 39 38.58 -1.35 10.25
CA SER A 39 37.37 -1.15 11.02
C SER A 39 36.29 -0.48 10.15
N GLU A 40 35.52 -1.29 9.44
CA GLU A 40 34.41 -0.81 8.61
C GLU A 40 33.31 -0.19 9.48
N SER A 41 33.31 1.14 9.53
CA SER A 41 32.29 1.95 10.18
C SER A 41 30.89 1.63 9.63
N ALA A 42 29.86 1.72 10.47
CA ALA A 42 28.48 1.46 10.08
C ALA A 42 28.01 2.29 8.86
N LEU A 43 28.67 3.43 8.60
CA LEU A 43 28.41 4.31 7.47
C LEU A 43 28.89 3.72 6.14
N SER A 44 29.99 2.96 6.10
CA SER A 44 30.44 2.30 4.86
C SER A 44 29.48 1.17 4.46
N ARG A 45 28.86 0.49 5.43
CA ARG A 45 27.82 -0.52 5.19
C ARG A 45 26.51 0.08 4.65
N ILE A 46 26.17 1.28 5.08
CA ILE A 46 25.01 2.02 4.56
C ILE A 46 25.31 2.53 3.14
N ALA A 47 26.52 3.05 2.91
CA ALA A 47 26.96 3.50 1.60
C ALA A 47 27.03 2.34 0.58
N SER A 48 27.55 1.17 0.96
CA SER A 48 27.61 -0.01 0.10
C SER A 48 26.23 -0.64 -0.17
N ARG A 49 25.29 -0.56 0.79
CA ARG A 49 23.87 -0.87 0.56
C ARG A 49 23.19 0.10 -0.41
N ALA A 50 23.51 1.39 -0.34
CA ALA A 50 22.98 2.39 -1.26
C ALA A 50 23.56 2.25 -2.67
N LYS A 51 24.81 1.78 -2.80
CA LYS A 51 25.52 1.59 -4.08
C LYS A 51 25.20 0.28 -4.80
N GLY A 52 24.44 -0.63 -4.18
CA GLY A 52 24.05 -1.91 -4.80
C GLY A 52 25.19 -2.92 -4.97
N GLU A 53 26.35 -2.69 -4.36
CA GLU A 53 27.53 -3.55 -4.47
C GLU A 53 27.42 -4.86 -3.65
N GLN A 54 26.51 -4.94 -2.68
CA GLN A 54 26.09 -6.23 -2.12
C GLN A 54 25.01 -6.88 -2.99
N ARG A 55 25.44 -7.38 -4.15
CA ARG A 55 24.73 -8.41 -4.92
C ARG A 55 24.94 -9.79 -4.28
N GLY A 56 24.97 -9.82 -2.94
CA GLY A 56 25.14 -10.99 -2.10
C GLY A 56 23.79 -11.51 -1.65
N ASP A 57 23.64 -12.84 -1.64
CA ASP A 57 22.45 -13.64 -1.36
C ASP A 57 21.28 -12.91 -0.69
N LYS A 58 20.13 -12.91 -1.38
CA LYS A 58 18.86 -12.49 -0.78
C LYS A 58 18.67 -13.27 0.53
N PRO A 59 18.27 -12.60 1.62
CA PRO A 59 18.09 -13.27 2.91
C PRO A 59 17.13 -14.46 2.75
N PRO A 60 17.35 -15.55 3.51
CA PRO A 60 16.52 -16.75 3.41
C PRO A 60 15.04 -16.38 3.60
N ALA A 61 14.18 -17.02 2.82
CA ALA A 61 12.75 -16.73 2.86
C ALA A 61 12.20 -17.04 4.25
N ARG A 62 11.49 -16.09 4.84
CA ARG A 62 10.85 -16.25 6.15
C ARG A 62 9.34 -16.19 5.98
N GLU A 63 8.64 -16.96 6.80
CA GLU A 63 7.18 -17.00 6.78
C GLU A 63 6.59 -15.60 7.03
N PRO A 64 5.61 -15.16 6.23
CA PRO A 64 4.86 -13.93 6.46
C PRO A 64 4.07 -13.99 7.77
N PHE A 65 3.87 -12.83 8.41
CA PHE A 65 3.06 -12.77 9.62
C PHE A 65 1.56 -12.92 9.31
N PRO A 66 0.83 -13.83 9.97
CA PRO A 66 -0.60 -14.03 9.72
C PRO A 66 -1.48 -12.86 10.16
N VAL A 67 -0.97 -12.01 11.06
CA VAL A 67 -1.66 -10.82 11.60
C VAL A 67 -2.08 -9.83 10.50
N VAL A 68 -1.40 -9.84 9.35
CA VAL A 68 -1.74 -8.97 8.21
C VAL A 68 -3.19 -9.19 7.73
N ASN A 69 -3.65 -10.44 7.75
CA ASN A 69 -5.00 -10.80 7.34
C ASN A 69 -6.04 -10.27 8.35
N ALA A 70 -5.75 -10.36 9.65
CA ALA A 70 -6.62 -9.82 10.69
C ALA A 70 -6.80 -8.30 10.51
N LEU A 71 -5.69 -7.57 10.27
CA LEU A 71 -5.75 -6.12 10.00
C LEU A 71 -6.53 -5.77 8.74
N ARG A 72 -6.41 -6.56 7.67
CA ARG A 72 -7.20 -6.36 6.44
C ARG A 72 -8.71 -6.51 6.72
N VAL A 73 -9.09 -7.54 7.47
CA VAL A 73 -10.49 -7.78 7.86
C VAL A 73 -10.99 -6.66 8.76
N THR A 74 -10.20 -6.25 9.76
CA THR A 74 -10.54 -5.13 10.65
C THR A 74 -10.72 -3.84 9.87
N LEU A 75 -9.81 -3.51 8.93
CA LEU A 75 -9.93 -2.34 8.07
C LEU A 75 -11.22 -2.39 7.24
N THR A 76 -11.52 -3.53 6.63
CA THR A 76 -12.75 -3.73 5.85
C THR A 76 -14.00 -3.53 6.71
N LEU A 77 -14.00 -4.05 7.94
CA LEU A 77 -15.11 -3.89 8.88
C LEU A 77 -15.30 -2.43 9.30
N VAL A 78 -14.22 -1.71 9.59
CA VAL A 78 -14.28 -0.29 9.93
C VAL A 78 -14.81 0.54 8.76
N LEU A 79 -14.36 0.28 7.53
CA LEU A 79 -14.86 0.96 6.34
C LEU A 79 -16.34 0.62 6.05
N ALA A 80 -16.76 -0.61 6.33
CA ALA A 80 -18.16 -1.01 6.22
C ALA A 80 -19.05 -0.31 7.26
N VAL A 81 -18.57 -0.15 8.50
CA VAL A 81 -19.26 0.63 9.53
C VAL A 81 -19.43 2.08 9.08
N LEU A 82 -18.39 2.72 8.57
CA LEU A 82 -18.51 4.08 8.01
C LEU A 82 -19.59 4.14 6.92
N CYS A 83 -19.63 3.16 6.02
CA CYS A 83 -20.65 3.11 4.97
C CYS A 83 -22.07 3.00 5.55
N LEU A 84 -22.27 2.20 6.60
CA LEU A 84 -23.57 2.08 7.26
C LEU A 84 -23.98 3.38 7.95
N LEU A 85 -23.03 4.14 8.50
CA LEU A 85 -23.30 5.47 9.04
C LEU A 85 -23.76 6.43 7.95
N THR A 86 -23.07 6.47 6.80
CA THR A 86 -23.47 7.30 5.65
C THR A 86 -24.88 6.93 5.14
N VAL A 87 -25.19 5.64 5.05
CA VAL A 87 -26.55 5.16 4.69
C VAL A 87 -27.57 5.55 5.75
N GLY A 88 -27.23 5.43 7.05
CA GLY A 88 -28.09 5.85 8.14
C GLY A 88 -28.46 7.33 8.04
N GLY A 89 -27.47 8.19 7.80
CA GLY A 89 -27.68 9.62 7.59
C GLY A 89 -28.55 9.91 6.37
N ALA A 90 -28.32 9.19 5.27
CA ALA A 90 -29.12 9.32 4.06
C ALA A 90 -30.61 8.97 4.31
N VAL A 91 -30.86 7.87 5.02
CA VAL A 91 -32.22 7.44 5.37
C VAL A 91 -32.90 8.48 6.26
N LEU A 92 -32.21 9.03 7.27
CA LEU A 92 -32.78 10.06 8.13
C LEU A 92 -33.20 11.31 7.33
N LEU A 93 -32.33 11.79 6.43
CA LEU A 93 -32.65 12.95 5.58
C LEU A 93 -33.79 12.68 4.60
N LEU A 94 -33.84 11.48 3.99
CA LEU A 94 -34.92 11.11 3.08
C LEU A 94 -36.26 10.96 3.79
N LEU A 95 -36.26 10.46 5.03
CA LEU A 95 -37.46 10.40 5.87
C LEU A 95 -37.94 11.80 6.26
N LEU A 96 -37.03 12.70 6.65
CA LEU A 96 -37.37 14.10 6.91
C LEU A 96 -37.94 14.80 5.67
N TRP A 97 -37.34 14.56 4.51
CA TRP A 97 -37.82 15.08 3.23
C TRP A 97 -39.22 14.55 2.88
N GLN A 98 -39.46 13.25 3.07
CA GLN A 98 -40.77 12.66 2.83
C GLN A 98 -41.82 13.26 3.78
N GLN A 99 -41.49 13.40 5.07
CA GLN A 99 -42.41 13.90 6.08
C GLN A 99 -42.74 15.39 5.91
N SER A 100 -41.74 16.22 5.57
CA SER A 100 -41.98 17.64 5.27
C SER A 100 -42.90 17.84 4.07
N ARG A 101 -42.78 16.98 3.04
CA ARG A 101 -43.62 17.03 1.85
C ARG A 101 -45.07 16.63 2.11
N ASP A 102 -45.30 15.64 2.97
CA ASP A 102 -46.63 15.04 3.14
C ASP A 102 -47.47 15.69 4.26
N THR A 103 -46.87 15.96 5.42
CA THR A 103 -47.61 16.37 6.64
C THR A 103 -47.06 17.61 7.32
N GLY A 104 -45.90 18.10 6.89
CA GLY A 104 -45.07 19.01 7.69
C GLY A 104 -44.40 18.27 8.85
N VAL A 105 -43.25 18.78 9.30
CA VAL A 105 -42.46 18.20 10.41
C VAL A 105 -42.69 19.02 11.68
N LEU A 106 -43.07 18.37 12.79
CA LEU A 106 -43.12 19.03 14.09
C LEU A 106 -41.71 19.42 14.53
N THR A 107 -41.55 20.61 15.10
CA THR A 107 -40.26 21.10 15.62
C THR A 107 -39.59 20.12 16.58
N SER A 108 -40.35 19.46 17.46
CA SER A 108 -39.82 18.46 18.40
C SER A 108 -39.30 17.17 17.74
N GLN A 109 -39.82 16.80 16.56
CA GLN A 109 -39.34 15.67 15.78
C GLN A 109 -38.11 16.05 14.94
N LEU A 110 -38.10 17.29 14.44
CA LEU A 110 -36.96 17.87 13.74
C LEU A 110 -35.74 17.93 14.68
N ASP A 111 -35.91 18.49 15.88
CA ASP A 111 -34.84 18.60 16.90
C ASP A 111 -34.24 17.22 17.23
N ARG A 112 -35.11 16.22 17.47
CA ARG A 112 -34.65 14.85 17.76
C ARG A 112 -33.88 14.24 16.58
N THR A 113 -34.29 14.53 15.35
CA THR A 113 -33.61 13.99 14.16
C THR A 113 -32.25 14.64 13.95
N TRP A 114 -32.14 15.95 14.22
CA TRP A 114 -30.87 16.65 14.25
C TRP A 114 -29.94 16.14 15.34
N ASP A 115 -30.43 15.88 16.54
CA ASP A 115 -29.62 15.28 17.61
C ASP A 115 -29.08 13.88 17.21
N LEU A 116 -29.87 13.09 16.47
CA LEU A 116 -29.42 11.81 15.92
C LEU A 116 -28.38 11.98 14.81
N LEU A 117 -28.55 12.97 13.92
CA LEU A 117 -27.58 13.27 12.87
C LEU A 117 -26.25 13.74 13.47
N ASP A 118 -26.26 14.62 14.47
CA ASP A 118 -25.07 15.09 15.18
C ASP A 118 -24.32 13.90 15.83
N LEU A 119 -25.05 13.00 16.49
CA LEU A 119 -24.47 11.79 17.05
C LEU A 119 -23.85 10.90 15.96
N LEU A 120 -24.51 10.78 14.81
CA LEU A 120 -24.02 9.97 13.69
C LEU A 120 -22.75 10.55 13.08
N GLN A 121 -22.68 11.88 12.93
CA GLN A 121 -21.50 12.61 12.48
C GLN A 121 -20.32 12.46 13.44
N ASP A 122 -20.57 12.56 14.75
CA ASP A 122 -19.53 12.34 15.76
C ASP A 122 -18.96 10.92 15.69
N ILE A 123 -19.84 9.91 15.61
CA ILE A 123 -19.42 8.51 15.49
C ILE A 123 -18.66 8.30 14.17
N GLU A 124 -19.14 8.82 13.05
CA GLU A 124 -18.45 8.76 11.76
C GLU A 124 -17.03 9.29 11.87
N ARG A 125 -16.85 10.45 12.49
CA ARG A 125 -15.55 11.09 12.66
C ARG A 125 -14.61 10.23 13.51
N TYR A 126 -15.07 9.65 14.61
CA TYR A 126 -14.26 8.74 15.42
C TYR A 126 -13.87 7.47 14.67
N VAL A 127 -14.81 6.87 13.92
CA VAL A 127 -14.54 5.66 13.13
C VAL A 127 -13.56 5.97 11.99
N ALA A 128 -13.68 7.13 11.35
CA ALA A 128 -12.76 7.58 10.31
C ALA A 128 -11.33 7.78 10.87
N PHE A 129 -11.21 8.39 12.05
CA PHE A 129 -9.92 8.51 12.73
C PHE A 129 -9.33 7.16 13.13
N ALA A 130 -10.16 6.18 13.51
CA ALA A 130 -9.71 4.83 13.82
C ALA A 130 -9.21 4.05 12.58
N ALA A 131 -9.78 4.32 11.39
CA ALA A 131 -9.37 3.66 10.15
C ALA A 131 -7.91 3.96 9.76
N ILE A 132 -7.43 5.18 10.04
CA ILE A 132 -6.09 5.66 9.68
C ILE A 132 -4.97 4.81 10.31
N PRO A 133 -4.86 4.64 11.63
CA PRO A 133 -3.81 3.83 12.23
C PRO A 133 -3.90 2.35 11.85
N ILE A 134 -5.10 1.82 11.63
CA ILE A 134 -5.29 0.43 11.16
C ILE A 134 -4.71 0.26 9.76
N ALA A 135 -5.01 1.19 8.85
CA ALA A 135 -4.44 1.19 7.50
C ALA A 135 -2.91 1.35 7.54
N MET A 136 -2.39 2.27 8.36
CA MET A 136 -0.94 2.44 8.52
C MET A 136 -0.25 1.16 9.02
N ALA A 137 -0.82 0.49 10.01
CA ALA A 137 -0.32 -0.77 10.54
C ALA A 137 -0.33 -1.87 9.46
N TRP A 138 -1.41 -1.95 8.68
CA TRP A 138 -1.51 -2.89 7.57
C TRP A 138 -0.42 -2.62 6.51
N ILE A 139 -0.22 -1.36 6.09
CA ILE A 139 0.80 -0.99 5.09
C ILE A 139 2.20 -1.35 5.59
N ALA A 140 2.52 -1.05 6.84
CA ALA A 140 3.81 -1.38 7.44
C ALA A 140 4.05 -2.90 7.43
N LEU A 141 3.06 -3.68 7.89
CA LEU A 141 3.17 -5.14 7.94
C LEU A 141 3.20 -5.78 6.55
N ALA A 142 2.46 -5.24 5.58
CA ALA A 142 2.54 -5.67 4.19
C ALA A 142 3.96 -5.47 3.63
N ALA A 143 4.58 -4.30 3.85
CA ALA A 143 5.95 -4.04 3.42
C ALA A 143 6.98 -4.96 4.11
N ILE A 144 6.81 -5.25 5.40
CA ILE A 144 7.64 -6.21 6.15
C ILE A 144 7.47 -7.62 5.58
N ASN A 145 6.24 -8.08 5.38
CA ASN A 145 5.92 -9.40 4.86
C ASN A 145 6.49 -9.60 3.45
N VAL A 146 6.40 -8.59 2.59
CA VAL A 146 7.03 -8.61 1.26
C VAL A 146 8.55 -8.78 1.38
N GLY A 147 9.20 -8.04 2.29
CA GLY A 147 10.63 -8.21 2.55
C GLY A 147 11.00 -9.61 3.02
N ARG A 148 10.20 -10.20 3.91
CA ARG A 148 10.39 -11.56 4.45
C ARG A 148 10.18 -12.65 3.40
N GLY A 149 9.11 -12.57 2.62
CA GLY A 149 8.76 -13.57 1.61
C GLY A 149 9.66 -13.48 0.38
N THR A 150 9.89 -12.28 -0.15
CA THR A 150 10.56 -12.08 -1.46
C THR A 150 12.05 -11.79 -1.35
N GLY A 151 12.53 -11.39 -0.17
CA GLY A 151 13.89 -10.91 0.05
C GLY A 151 14.11 -9.48 -0.47
N ASN A 152 13.10 -8.85 -1.08
CA ASN A 152 13.13 -7.47 -1.51
C ASN A 152 12.56 -6.58 -0.41
N SER A 153 13.41 -6.08 0.47
CA SER A 153 12.98 -5.22 1.57
C SER A 153 12.62 -3.82 1.06
N ARG A 154 11.47 -3.32 1.50
CA ARG A 154 11.10 -1.91 1.40
C ARG A 154 11.07 -1.33 2.80
N ASN A 155 11.29 -0.02 2.91
CA ASN A 155 11.23 0.65 4.21
C ASN A 155 9.75 0.73 4.66
N PRO A 156 9.34 -0.04 5.67
CA PRO A 156 7.93 -0.13 6.07
C PRO A 156 7.44 1.15 6.73
N VAL A 157 8.34 1.92 7.35
CA VAL A 157 8.02 3.20 8.00
C VAL A 157 7.70 4.24 6.93
N LEU A 158 8.49 4.32 5.87
CA LEU A 158 8.20 5.25 4.76
C LEU A 158 6.90 4.87 4.04
N ALA A 159 6.63 3.57 3.89
CA ALA A 159 5.38 3.11 3.30
C ALA A 159 4.17 3.48 4.17
N SER A 160 4.21 3.26 5.49
CA SER A 160 3.08 3.59 6.36
C SER A 160 2.89 5.10 6.53
N LEU A 161 3.98 5.87 6.62
CA LEU A 161 3.92 7.34 6.72
C LEU A 161 3.45 8.03 5.43
N SER A 162 3.47 7.34 4.29
CA SER A 162 2.93 7.89 3.04
C SER A 162 1.44 8.22 3.12
N LEU A 163 0.68 7.49 3.95
CA LEU A 163 -0.75 7.69 4.15
C LEU A 163 -1.06 8.99 4.91
N PRO A 164 -0.54 9.23 6.13
CA PRO A 164 -0.79 10.49 6.83
C PRO A 164 -0.22 11.69 6.09
N VAL A 165 0.90 11.54 5.36
CA VAL A 165 1.43 12.62 4.51
C VAL A 165 0.43 13.01 3.42
N GLY A 166 -0.16 12.01 2.73
CA GLY A 166 -1.19 12.26 1.73
C GLY A 166 -2.46 12.89 2.33
N LEU A 167 -2.95 12.36 3.46
CA LEU A 167 -4.16 12.85 4.11
C LEU A 167 -4.00 14.27 4.69
N ILE A 168 -2.93 14.53 5.44
CA ILE A 168 -2.66 15.85 6.03
C ILE A 168 -2.46 16.88 4.91
N GLY A 169 -1.73 16.52 3.86
CA GLY A 169 -1.53 17.42 2.73
C GLY A 169 -2.84 17.74 2.01
N ALA A 170 -3.71 16.75 1.77
CA ALA A 170 -5.03 16.98 1.18
C ALA A 170 -5.92 17.84 2.09
N TRP A 171 -5.88 17.61 3.39
CA TRP A 171 -6.61 18.39 4.39
C TRP A 171 -6.16 19.86 4.43
N LEU A 172 -4.85 20.12 4.43
CA LEU A 172 -4.29 21.47 4.40
C LEU A 172 -4.72 22.23 3.15
N ILE A 173 -4.72 21.58 1.98
CA ILE A 173 -5.19 22.21 0.74
C ILE A 173 -6.69 22.51 0.79
N GLY A 174 -7.49 21.56 1.30
CA GLY A 174 -8.94 21.76 1.48
C GLY A 174 -9.23 22.97 2.34
N ARG A 175 -8.52 23.10 3.46
CA ARG A 175 -8.68 24.20 4.40
C ARG A 175 -8.16 25.54 3.86
N GLU A 176 -6.93 25.59 3.36
CA GLU A 176 -6.24 26.85 3.08
C GLU A 176 -6.43 27.35 1.65
N VAL A 177 -6.55 26.44 0.67
CA VAL A 177 -6.66 26.80 -0.76
C VAL A 177 -8.11 26.83 -1.22
N ILE A 178 -8.87 25.78 -0.91
CA ILE A 178 -10.26 25.66 -1.36
C ILE A 178 -11.17 26.49 -0.46
N GLY A 179 -11.14 26.26 0.86
CA GLY A 179 -11.96 27.01 1.82
C GLY A 179 -11.58 28.48 1.98
N GLY A 180 -10.38 28.87 1.55
CA GLY A 180 -9.89 30.26 1.60
C GLY A 180 -10.09 31.07 0.32
N SER A 181 -10.68 30.49 -0.72
CA SER A 181 -10.77 31.11 -2.05
C SER A 181 -12.20 31.12 -2.60
N ASP A 182 -12.64 32.28 -3.11
CA ASP A 182 -13.89 32.43 -3.86
C ASP A 182 -13.74 32.23 -5.37
N ASP A 183 -12.50 32.02 -5.85
CA ASP A 183 -12.20 31.88 -7.28
C ASP A 183 -12.27 30.40 -7.72
N ALA A 184 -13.13 30.14 -8.71
CA ALA A 184 -13.36 28.80 -9.25
C ALA A 184 -12.09 28.16 -9.83
N ILE A 185 -11.18 28.95 -10.41
CA ILE A 185 -9.92 28.42 -10.97
C ILE A 185 -9.00 27.95 -9.84
N THR A 186 -8.89 28.73 -8.77
CA THR A 186 -8.08 28.41 -7.60
C THR A 186 -8.63 27.18 -6.85
N GLN A 187 -9.95 27.08 -6.68
CA GLN A 187 -10.60 25.89 -6.13
C GLN A 187 -10.33 24.65 -6.99
N ALA A 188 -10.50 24.74 -8.32
CA ALA A 188 -10.21 23.65 -9.25
C ALA A 188 -8.74 23.18 -9.16
N ALA A 189 -7.80 24.11 -9.08
CA ALA A 189 -6.39 23.80 -8.89
C ALA A 189 -6.12 23.11 -7.53
N GLY A 190 -6.80 23.57 -6.47
CA GLY A 190 -6.77 22.93 -5.14
C GLY A 190 -7.21 21.47 -5.19
N TYR A 191 -8.32 21.17 -5.85
CA TYR A 191 -8.82 19.79 -5.99
C TYR A 191 -7.85 18.89 -6.75
N VAL A 192 -7.30 19.37 -7.86
CA VAL A 192 -6.28 18.64 -8.63
C VAL A 192 -5.07 18.34 -7.74
N LEU A 193 -4.66 19.30 -6.90
CA LEU A 193 -3.54 19.13 -5.99
C LEU A 193 -3.85 18.12 -4.86
N GLN A 194 -5.05 18.13 -4.27
CA GLN A 194 -5.46 17.10 -3.30
C GLN A 194 -5.42 15.70 -3.91
N ILE A 195 -6.02 15.51 -5.10
CA ILE A 195 -6.01 14.22 -5.82
C ILE A 195 -4.57 13.79 -6.15
N THR A 196 -3.70 14.74 -6.49
CA THR A 196 -2.29 14.49 -6.74
C THR A 196 -1.58 14.03 -5.47
N LEU A 197 -1.84 14.63 -4.31
CA LEU A 197 -1.25 14.18 -3.05
C LEU A 197 -1.70 12.78 -2.63
N LEU A 198 -2.93 12.39 -2.95
CA LEU A 198 -3.39 11.00 -2.75
C LEU A 198 -2.62 9.98 -3.59
N THR A 199 -1.86 10.40 -4.61
CA THR A 199 -0.97 9.49 -5.36
C THR A 199 0.22 9.03 -4.51
N ILE A 200 0.63 9.79 -3.49
CA ILE A 200 1.79 9.46 -2.65
C ILE A 200 1.63 8.06 -2.02
N PRO A 201 0.57 7.75 -1.26
CA PRO A 201 0.39 6.42 -0.71
C PRO A 201 0.23 5.35 -1.80
N LEU A 202 -0.42 5.67 -2.93
CA LEU A 202 -0.54 4.74 -4.06
C LEU A 202 0.85 4.34 -4.60
N LEU A 203 1.76 5.29 -4.82
CA LEU A 203 3.09 5.01 -5.36
C LEU A 203 3.90 4.10 -4.43
N PHE A 204 3.78 4.28 -3.12
CA PHE A 204 4.42 3.40 -2.14
C PHE A 204 3.80 1.99 -2.18
N LEU A 205 2.47 1.89 -2.24
CA LEU A 205 1.78 0.61 -2.36
C LEU A 205 2.08 -0.11 -3.68
N GLU A 206 2.19 0.61 -4.80
CA GLU A 206 2.61 0.03 -6.08
C GLU A 206 4.04 -0.52 -5.97
N ARG A 207 4.95 0.17 -5.26
CA ARG A 207 6.31 -0.34 -5.02
C ARG A 207 6.32 -1.59 -4.15
N VAL A 208 5.43 -1.69 -3.16
CA VAL A 208 5.22 -2.90 -2.35
C VAL A 208 4.67 -4.03 -3.21
N ALA A 209 3.65 -3.75 -4.04
CA ALA A 209 3.05 -4.70 -4.97
C ALA A 209 4.05 -5.22 -6.01
N ILE A 210 4.90 -4.36 -6.59
CA ILE A 210 5.97 -4.75 -7.51
C ILE A 210 6.97 -5.69 -6.82
N ALA A 211 7.32 -5.39 -5.57
CA ALA A 211 8.23 -6.23 -4.81
C ALA A 211 7.62 -7.62 -4.50
N ALA A 212 6.29 -7.69 -4.32
CA ALA A 212 5.54 -8.93 -4.15
C ALA A 212 5.23 -9.66 -5.46
N ASP A 213 5.38 -9.01 -6.61
CA ASP A 213 4.84 -9.43 -7.92
C ASP A 213 3.30 -9.57 -7.93
N ALA A 214 2.63 -8.65 -7.23
CA ALA A 214 1.18 -8.60 -7.09
C ALA A 214 0.49 -7.83 -8.24
N ARG A 215 -0.80 -8.10 -8.44
CA ARG A 215 -1.62 -7.35 -9.42
C ARG A 215 -1.84 -5.92 -8.94
N ARG A 216 -1.55 -4.95 -9.81
CA ARG A 216 -1.66 -3.50 -9.53
C ARG A 216 -3.01 -2.87 -9.91
N ARG A 217 -3.82 -3.53 -10.74
CA ARG A 217 -5.13 -3.01 -11.18
C ARG A 217 -6.05 -2.65 -10.00
N PRO A 218 -6.18 -3.50 -8.95
CA PRO A 218 -7.01 -3.15 -7.80
C PRO A 218 -6.53 -1.90 -7.06
N LEU A 219 -5.21 -1.72 -6.90
CA LEU A 219 -4.65 -0.51 -6.26
C LEU A 219 -5.04 0.77 -7.02
N ARG A 220 -4.95 0.74 -8.34
CA ARG A 220 -5.32 1.88 -9.20
C ARG A 220 -6.81 2.15 -9.15
N ALA A 221 -7.64 1.11 -9.13
CA ALA A 221 -9.08 1.25 -8.94
C ALA A 221 -9.39 1.91 -7.58
N THR A 222 -8.75 1.48 -6.50
CA THR A 222 -8.92 2.07 -5.17
C THR A 222 -8.55 3.55 -5.16
N TYR A 223 -7.47 3.92 -5.84
CA TYR A 223 -7.08 5.33 -5.98
C TYR A 223 -8.12 6.14 -6.76
N LEU A 224 -8.59 5.64 -7.91
CA LEU A 224 -9.61 6.33 -8.72
C LEU A 224 -10.92 6.51 -7.95
N ILE A 225 -11.36 5.48 -7.23
CA ILE A 225 -12.57 5.54 -6.40
C ILE A 225 -12.36 6.49 -5.22
N GLY A 226 -11.18 6.48 -4.59
CA GLY A 226 -10.83 7.41 -3.52
C GLY A 226 -10.82 8.87 -3.99
N ALA A 227 -10.29 9.14 -5.19
CA ALA A 227 -10.34 10.47 -5.81
C ALA A 227 -11.78 10.89 -6.14
N ALA A 228 -12.59 9.98 -6.66
CA ALA A 228 -14.02 10.23 -6.91
C ALA A 228 -14.80 10.48 -5.61
N TYR A 229 -14.48 9.74 -4.53
CA TYR A 229 -15.09 9.94 -3.22
C TYR A 229 -14.67 11.26 -2.59
N LEU A 230 -13.42 11.68 -2.73
CA LEU A 230 -12.97 13.00 -2.28
C LEU A 230 -13.74 14.10 -3.02
N ALA A 231 -13.82 14.03 -4.35
CA ALA A 231 -14.61 14.98 -5.14
C ALA A 231 -16.08 14.99 -4.71
N HIS A 232 -16.65 13.81 -4.43
CA HIS A 232 -18.01 13.70 -3.91
C HIS A 232 -18.18 14.48 -2.59
N MET A 233 -17.30 14.25 -1.61
CA MET A 233 -17.36 14.92 -0.31
C MET A 233 -17.24 16.45 -0.43
N GLU A 234 -16.43 16.93 -1.36
CA GLU A 234 -16.17 18.36 -1.56
C GLU A 234 -17.30 19.10 -2.30
N PHE A 235 -17.95 18.46 -3.29
CA PHE A 235 -18.97 19.13 -4.12
C PHE A 235 -20.42 18.82 -3.73
N LEU A 236 -20.65 17.61 -3.24
CA LEU A 236 -21.99 17.08 -2.97
C LEU A 236 -22.25 16.96 -1.46
N GLY A 237 -21.19 17.14 -0.65
CA GLY A 237 -21.24 17.01 0.79
C GLY A 237 -21.11 15.56 1.26
N GLY A 238 -20.76 15.41 2.52
CA GLY A 238 -20.77 14.16 3.25
C GLY A 238 -21.61 14.26 4.50
N LEU A 239 -21.75 13.15 5.23
CA LEU A 239 -22.55 13.13 6.45
C LEU A 239 -22.01 14.19 7.43
N SER A 240 -20.69 14.29 7.57
CA SER A 240 -19.99 15.27 8.38
C SER A 240 -20.10 16.74 7.96
N THR A 241 -20.71 17.06 6.81
CA THR A 241 -20.81 18.44 6.30
C THR A 241 -22.24 18.99 6.32
N ILE A 242 -23.20 18.21 6.82
CA ILE A 242 -24.60 18.62 6.91
C ILE A 242 -24.80 19.45 8.17
N ASP A 243 -25.44 20.61 8.02
CA ASP A 243 -25.72 21.54 9.12
C ASP A 243 -27.22 21.69 9.36
N ARG A 244 -27.61 22.09 10.58
CA ARG A 244 -28.99 22.33 11.01
C ARG A 244 -29.66 23.46 10.22
N ASP A 245 -28.88 24.36 9.61
CA ASP A 245 -29.36 25.46 8.77
C ASP A 245 -29.78 25.00 7.35
N THR A 246 -29.66 23.71 7.04
CA THR A 246 -30.08 23.14 5.75
C THR A 246 -31.59 23.30 5.55
N THR A 247 -31.99 23.95 4.45
CA THR A 247 -33.40 24.19 4.16
C THR A 247 -34.18 22.90 3.87
N ASP A 248 -35.46 22.86 4.24
CA ASP A 248 -36.35 21.70 4.06
C ASP A 248 -36.40 21.16 2.62
N GLY A 249 -36.19 22.04 1.63
CA GLY A 249 -36.15 21.68 0.21
C GLY A 249 -34.91 20.86 -0.18
N ASP A 250 -33.82 20.94 0.59
CA ASP A 250 -32.53 20.36 0.25
C ASP A 250 -32.30 18.97 0.88
N TRP A 251 -33.10 18.58 1.89
CA TRP A 251 -32.95 17.30 2.59
C TRP A 251 -33.00 16.09 1.65
N GLY A 252 -33.91 16.11 0.67
CA GLY A 252 -34.04 15.04 -0.31
C GLY A 252 -32.82 14.91 -1.22
N THR A 253 -32.28 16.06 -1.64
CA THR A 253 -31.07 16.14 -2.49
C THR A 253 -29.85 15.65 -1.73
N LEU A 254 -29.66 16.12 -0.48
CA LEU A 254 -28.55 15.68 0.37
C LEU A 254 -28.64 14.19 0.71
N GLY A 255 -29.83 13.69 1.02
CA GLY A 255 -30.06 12.26 1.24
C GLY A 255 -29.66 11.42 0.02
N ALA A 256 -29.99 11.88 -1.19
CA ALA A 256 -29.58 11.22 -2.43
C ALA A 256 -28.05 11.29 -2.66
N TYR A 257 -27.41 12.42 -2.35
CA TYR A 257 -25.96 12.55 -2.41
C TYR A 257 -25.26 11.60 -1.44
N LEU A 258 -25.72 11.51 -0.20
CA LEU A 258 -25.19 10.54 0.77
C LEU A 258 -25.30 9.09 0.27
N LEU A 259 -26.37 8.72 -0.42
CA LEU A 259 -26.49 7.37 -1.03
C LEU A 259 -25.44 7.13 -2.12
N ILE A 260 -25.14 8.14 -2.94
CA ILE A 260 -24.06 8.07 -3.93
C ILE A 260 -22.71 7.93 -3.22
N GLY A 261 -22.47 8.70 -2.16
CA GLY A 261 -21.29 8.60 -1.32
C GLY A 261 -21.12 7.19 -0.73
N ALA A 262 -22.19 6.63 -0.15
CA ALA A 262 -22.21 5.28 0.37
C ALA A 262 -21.88 4.24 -0.72
N LEU A 263 -22.43 4.38 -1.93
CA LEU A 263 -22.12 3.48 -3.04
C LEU A 263 -20.63 3.54 -3.42
N LEU A 264 -20.06 4.75 -3.57
CA LEU A 264 -18.64 4.95 -3.83
C LEU A 264 -17.79 4.33 -2.72
N GLN A 265 -18.21 4.45 -1.47
CA GLN A 265 -17.53 3.88 -0.33
C GLN A 265 -17.58 2.34 -0.31
N VAL A 266 -18.71 1.71 -0.66
CA VAL A 266 -18.79 0.25 -0.81
C VAL A 266 -17.83 -0.23 -1.89
N ILE A 267 -17.87 0.38 -3.08
CA ILE A 267 -17.00 0.00 -4.20
C ILE A 267 -15.52 0.22 -3.84
N GLY A 268 -15.21 1.33 -3.16
CA GLY A 268 -13.87 1.66 -2.68
C GLY A 268 -13.37 0.66 -1.65
N THR A 269 -14.22 0.25 -0.71
CA THR A 269 -13.91 -0.76 0.31
C THR A 269 -13.62 -2.12 -0.31
N LEU A 270 -14.44 -2.55 -1.28
CA LEU A 270 -14.22 -3.79 -2.01
C LEU A 270 -12.92 -3.77 -2.82
N SER A 271 -12.65 -2.67 -3.52
CA SER A 271 -11.41 -2.48 -4.28
C SER A 271 -10.18 -2.48 -3.38
N ALA A 272 -10.25 -1.79 -2.24
CA ALA A 272 -9.17 -1.77 -1.25
C ALA A 272 -8.90 -3.16 -0.70
N ASN A 273 -9.95 -3.91 -0.35
CA ASN A 273 -9.82 -5.28 0.16
C ASN A 273 -9.18 -6.22 -0.89
N GLU A 274 -9.59 -6.12 -2.16
CA GLU A 274 -8.98 -6.90 -3.25
C GLU A 274 -7.51 -6.52 -3.49
N ALA A 275 -7.17 -5.23 -3.38
CA ALA A 275 -5.79 -4.77 -3.47
C ALA A 275 -4.91 -5.33 -2.33
N CYS A 276 -5.43 -5.32 -1.10
CA CYS A 276 -4.75 -5.88 0.06
C CYS A 276 -4.55 -7.39 -0.11
N ARG A 277 -5.61 -8.12 -0.48
CA ARG A 277 -5.57 -9.56 -0.72
C ARG A 277 -4.58 -9.94 -1.83
N SER A 278 -4.57 -9.20 -2.94
CA SER A 278 -3.62 -9.37 -4.05
C SER A 278 -2.16 -9.33 -3.58
N ILE A 279 -1.81 -8.39 -2.70
CA ILE A 279 -0.46 -8.27 -2.14
C ILE A 279 -0.15 -9.43 -1.19
N GLU A 280 -1.09 -9.79 -0.32
CA GLU A 280 -0.96 -10.90 0.64
C GLU A 280 -0.74 -12.24 -0.09
N ASP A 281 -1.61 -12.58 -1.05
CA ASP A 281 -1.57 -13.82 -1.81
C ASP A 281 -0.26 -13.94 -2.62
N ALA A 282 0.16 -12.85 -3.29
CA ALA A 282 1.41 -12.83 -4.04
C ALA A 282 2.63 -13.00 -3.14
N THR A 283 2.62 -12.37 -1.96
CA THR A 283 3.70 -12.52 -0.96
C THR A 283 3.81 -13.95 -0.47
N GLN A 284 2.67 -14.57 -0.14
CA GLN A 284 2.61 -15.96 0.32
C GLN A 284 3.06 -16.93 -0.79
N HIS A 285 2.63 -16.70 -2.02
CA HIS A 285 3.04 -17.51 -3.17
C HIS A 285 4.57 -17.42 -3.39
N ARG A 286 5.15 -16.23 -3.32
CA ARG A 286 6.60 -16.02 -3.44
C ARG A 286 7.39 -16.69 -2.30
N TYR A 287 6.86 -16.66 -1.09
CA TYR A 287 7.44 -17.38 0.04
C TYR A 287 7.49 -18.89 -0.25
N GLN A 288 6.37 -19.49 -0.65
CA GLN A 288 6.27 -20.93 -0.95
C GLN A 288 7.21 -21.38 -2.09
N LEU A 289 7.35 -20.57 -3.14
CA LEU A 289 8.29 -20.86 -4.21
C LEU A 289 9.73 -20.90 -3.68
N ARG A 290 10.13 -19.87 -2.92
CA ARG A 290 11.51 -19.78 -2.41
C ARG A 290 11.82 -20.86 -1.39
N SER A 291 10.89 -21.21 -0.51
CA SER A 291 11.09 -22.29 0.48
C SER A 291 11.30 -23.64 -0.20
N ARG A 292 10.45 -23.98 -1.18
CA ARG A 292 10.59 -25.23 -1.96
C ARG A 292 11.88 -25.27 -2.78
N PHE A 293 12.28 -24.15 -3.39
CA PHE A 293 13.57 -24.07 -4.09
C PHE A 293 14.73 -24.30 -3.13
N SER A 294 14.74 -23.68 -1.94
CA SER A 294 15.80 -23.93 -0.96
C SER A 294 15.83 -25.38 -0.48
N GLU A 295 14.67 -26.01 -0.25
CA GLU A 295 14.58 -27.42 0.11
C GLU A 295 15.15 -28.33 -1.00
N SER A 296 14.83 -28.05 -2.27
CA SER A 296 15.35 -28.83 -3.41
C SER A 296 16.86 -28.72 -3.57
N LEU A 297 17.44 -27.53 -3.32
CA LEU A 297 18.89 -27.33 -3.38
C LEU A 297 19.61 -28.03 -2.24
N LEU A 298 19.04 -28.02 -1.03
CA LEU A 298 19.56 -28.76 0.11
C LEU A 298 19.54 -30.27 -0.15
N ALA A 299 18.44 -30.80 -0.70
CA ALA A 299 18.32 -32.21 -1.07
C ALA A 299 19.35 -32.62 -2.15
N GLN A 300 19.58 -31.79 -3.16
CA GLN A 300 20.62 -32.04 -4.18
C GLN A 300 22.03 -32.02 -3.58
N ALA A 301 22.31 -31.09 -2.67
CA ALA A 301 23.60 -31.01 -1.99
C ALA A 301 23.86 -32.23 -1.09
N GLU A 302 22.81 -32.77 -0.45
CA GLU A 302 22.92 -34.01 0.33
C GLU A 302 23.17 -35.24 -0.54
N LEU A 303 22.54 -35.34 -1.72
CA LEU A 303 22.78 -36.42 -2.67
C LEU A 303 24.21 -36.42 -3.21
N GLN A 304 24.79 -35.25 -3.47
CA GLN A 304 26.19 -35.12 -3.92
C GLN A 304 27.22 -35.43 -2.83
N ARG A 305 26.83 -35.42 -1.55
CA ARG A 305 27.71 -35.74 -0.41
C ARG A 305 27.73 -37.21 -0.02
N ARG A 306 26.88 -38.06 -0.60
CA ARG A 306 26.90 -39.50 -0.35
C ARG A 306 27.95 -40.15 -1.26
N PRO A 307 29.03 -40.74 -0.72
CA PRO A 307 30.06 -41.43 -1.49
C PRO A 307 29.57 -42.75 -2.09
#